data_AF-A0A7C9AH80-F1
#
_entry.id   AF-A0A7C9AH80-F1
#
_cell.length_a   1.000
_cell.length_b   1.000
_cell.length_c   1.000
_cell.angle_alpha   90.00
_cell.angle_beta   90.00
_cell.angle_gamma   90.00
#
_symmetry.space_group_name_H-M   'P 1'
#
loop_
_entity.id
_entity.type
_entity.pdbx_description
1 polymer ?
#
loop_
_entity_poly.entity_id
_entity_poly.type
_entity_poly.pdbx_seq_one_letter_code
_entity_poly.pdbx_strand_id
1 'polypeptide(L)'
;MGHLKLQSGIKAIEEEPEDTKVTLSNKAALSCMINSEIAAVLAIMRRNVRWGGRYISSDDQLAHSLIHSLNALRKQVFTWQQPWHNINPVLYLQPFLDVIRSDETGAPITSVALSSVYKILTLH
;
A
#
# COMPACT_ATOMS: atom_id res chain seq x y z
N MET A 1 -66.08 -26.53 -1.93
CA MET A 1 -65.77 -25.28 -1.21
C MET A 1 -64.53 -25.57 -0.36
N GLY A 2 -63.29 -25.24 -0.68
CA GLY A 2 -62.75 -24.10 -1.43
C GLY A 2 -61.96 -23.24 -0.45
N HIS A 3 -60.65 -23.47 -0.29
CA HIS A 3 -59.72 -22.47 0.27
C HIS A 3 -58.27 -22.87 -0.06
N LEU A 4 -57.73 -22.28 -1.12
CA LEU A 4 -56.29 -22.27 -1.42
C LEU A 4 -55.69 -21.08 -0.67
N LYS A 5 -54.69 -21.33 0.19
CA LYS A 5 -53.96 -20.29 0.91
C LYS A 5 -52.70 -19.94 0.12
N LEU A 6 -52.75 -18.82 -0.61
CA LEU A 6 -51.61 -18.25 -1.33
C LEU A 6 -50.66 -17.62 -0.29
N GLN A 7 -49.47 -18.18 -0.09
CA GLN A 7 -48.38 -17.47 0.59
C GLN A 7 -47.52 -16.77 -0.47
N SER A 8 -47.83 -15.49 -0.71
CA SER A 8 -46.93 -14.58 -1.40
C SER A 8 -45.88 -14.09 -0.41
N GLY A 9 -44.71 -14.71 -0.45
CA GLY A 9 -43.53 -14.29 0.30
C GLY A 9 -42.55 -13.58 -0.64
N ILE A 10 -42.84 -12.34 -1.02
CA ILE A 10 -41.84 -11.47 -1.62
C ILE A 10 -40.87 -11.11 -0.49
N LYS A 11 -39.70 -11.76 -0.46
CA LYS A 11 -38.58 -11.29 0.35
C LYS A 11 -38.08 -9.99 -0.27
N ALA A 12 -38.17 -8.91 0.50
CA ALA A 12 -37.54 -7.64 0.19
C ALA A 12 -36.07 -7.87 -0.16
N ILE A 13 -35.66 -7.36 -1.32
CA ILE A 13 -34.26 -7.25 -1.68
C ILE A 13 -33.72 -6.15 -0.77
N GLU A 14 -32.87 -6.54 0.18
CA GLU A 14 -32.10 -5.59 0.98
C GLU A 14 -31.19 -4.83 0.01
N GLU A 15 -31.51 -3.55 -0.22
CA GLU A 15 -30.66 -2.59 -0.94
C GLU A 15 -29.39 -2.39 -0.10
N GLU A 16 -28.33 -3.12 -0.47
CA GLU A 16 -26.98 -2.84 0.00
C GLU A 16 -26.59 -1.39 -0.38
N PRO A 17 -26.16 -0.56 0.58
CA PRO A 17 -25.88 0.85 0.32
C PRO A 17 -24.65 0.99 -0.59
N GLU A 18 -24.88 1.47 -1.82
CA GLU A 18 -23.88 1.67 -2.88
C GLU A 18 -22.63 2.47 -2.42
N ASP A 19 -22.77 3.36 -1.43
CA ASP A 19 -21.67 4.17 -0.86
C ASP A 19 -20.55 3.33 -0.22
N THR A 20 -20.89 2.17 0.34
CA THR A 20 -19.93 1.30 1.03
C THR A 20 -18.99 0.63 0.04
N LYS A 21 -19.50 0.29 -1.15
CA LYS A 21 -18.77 -0.41 -2.21
C LYS A 21 -17.76 0.49 -2.91
N VAL A 22 -18.12 1.74 -3.21
CA VAL A 22 -17.22 2.74 -3.82
C VAL A 22 -16.06 3.06 -2.87
N THR A 23 -16.35 3.24 -1.59
CA THR A 23 -15.35 3.56 -0.56
C THR A 23 -14.36 2.40 -0.33
N LEU A 24 -14.85 1.15 -0.33
CA LEU A 24 -13.99 -0.05 -0.24
C LEU A 24 -13.11 -0.23 -1.48
N SER A 25 -13.65 0.05 -2.67
CA SER A 25 -12.92 -0.01 -3.94
C SER A 25 -11.76 0.99 -3.96
N ASN A 26 -12.01 2.24 -3.56
CA ASN A 26 -10.98 3.27 -3.46
C ASN A 26 -9.92 2.92 -2.40
N LYS A 27 -10.34 2.32 -1.27
CA LYS A 27 -9.40 1.86 -0.23
C LYS A 27 -8.44 0.79 -0.77
N ALA A 28 -8.97 -0.22 -1.44
CA ALA A 28 -8.18 -1.28 -2.02
C ALA A 28 -7.23 -0.76 -3.12
N ALA A 29 -7.70 0.17 -3.95
CA ALA A 29 -6.89 0.80 -4.99
C ALA A 29 -5.68 1.53 -4.41
N LEU A 30 -5.87 2.36 -3.37
CA LEU A 30 -4.78 3.07 -2.70
C LEU A 30 -3.79 2.12 -2.01
N SER A 31 -4.29 1.08 -1.32
CA SER A 31 -3.43 0.05 -0.73
C SER A 31 -2.56 -0.65 -1.78
N CYS A 32 -3.16 -1.06 -2.90
CA CYS A 32 -2.45 -1.73 -3.99
C CYS A 32 -1.41 -0.81 -4.65
N MET A 33 -1.76 0.46 -4.85
CA MET A 33 -0.88 1.45 -5.45
C MET A 33 0.36 1.69 -4.57
N ILE A 34 0.19 1.98 -3.28
CA ILE A 34 1.34 2.13 -2.36
C ILE A 34 2.18 0.85 -2.31
N ASN A 35 1.54 -0.33 -2.26
CA ASN A 35 2.25 -1.60 -2.29
C ASN A 35 3.08 -1.80 -3.58
N SER A 36 2.56 -1.37 -4.74
CA SER A 36 3.30 -1.43 -6.02
C SER A 36 4.51 -0.49 -6.03
N GLU A 37 4.38 0.71 -5.45
CA GLU A 37 5.48 1.66 -5.35
C GLU A 37 6.57 1.16 -4.38
N ILE A 38 6.19 0.55 -3.25
CA ILE A 38 7.13 -0.15 -2.36
C ILE A 38 7.89 -1.24 -3.12
N ALA A 39 7.18 -2.05 -3.92
CA ALA A 39 7.78 -3.11 -4.71
C ALA A 39 8.77 -2.57 -5.76
N ALA A 40 8.44 -1.44 -6.40
CA ALA A 40 9.34 -0.78 -7.35
C ALA A 40 10.64 -0.32 -6.68
N VAL A 41 10.56 0.31 -5.50
CA VAL A 41 11.74 0.74 -4.73
C VAL A 41 12.57 -0.47 -4.28
N LEU A 42 11.93 -1.53 -3.79
CA LEU A 42 12.66 -2.75 -3.40
C LEU A 42 13.33 -3.44 -4.61
N ALA A 43 12.69 -3.43 -5.78
CA ALA A 43 13.25 -4.02 -7.00
C ALA A 43 14.49 -3.24 -7.50
N ILE A 44 14.43 -1.91 -7.49
CA ILE A 44 15.60 -1.08 -7.82
C ILE A 44 16.72 -1.28 -6.81
N MET A 45 16.42 -1.38 -5.52
CA MET A 45 17.44 -1.67 -4.51
C MET A 45 18.09 -3.02 -4.81
N ARG A 46 17.34 -4.10 -4.99
CA ARG A 46 17.89 -5.44 -5.29
C ARG A 46 18.83 -5.49 -6.51
N ARG A 47 18.54 -4.72 -7.57
CA ARG A 47 19.35 -4.74 -8.81
C ARG A 47 20.65 -3.94 -8.72
N ASN A 48 20.80 -3.06 -7.73
CA ASN A 48 22.03 -2.27 -7.58
C ASN A 48 23.11 -3.12 -6.92
N VAL A 49 24.33 -3.17 -7.47
CA VAL A 49 25.42 -4.04 -6.98
C VAL A 49 25.72 -3.84 -5.49
N ARG A 50 25.67 -2.57 -5.03
CA ARG A 50 25.81 -2.20 -3.61
C ARG A 50 24.75 -2.85 -2.71
N TRP A 51 23.59 -3.18 -3.24
CA TRP A 51 22.42 -3.65 -2.51
C TRP A 51 22.07 -5.12 -2.82
N GLY A 52 22.50 -5.66 -3.97
CA GLY A 52 22.22 -7.01 -4.42
C GLY A 52 22.94 -8.11 -3.63
N GLY A 53 24.15 -7.84 -3.11
CA GLY A 53 24.90 -8.76 -2.25
C GLY A 53 24.56 -8.64 -0.75
N ARG A 54 24.12 -7.45 -0.30
CA ARG A 54 23.81 -7.11 1.10
C ARG A 54 22.49 -7.69 1.62
N TYR A 55 21.70 -8.36 0.78
CA TYR A 55 20.51 -9.10 1.23
C TYR A 55 20.86 -10.38 2.00
N ILE A 56 22.10 -10.88 1.89
CA ILE A 56 22.49 -12.22 2.38
C ILE A 56 23.54 -12.13 3.51
N SER A 57 24.29 -11.03 3.62
CA SER A 57 25.27 -10.81 4.70
C SER A 57 24.68 -9.91 5.78
N SER A 58 24.64 -10.40 7.01
CA SER A 58 24.03 -9.78 8.20
C SER A 58 24.71 -8.49 8.70
N ASP A 59 25.77 -8.01 8.04
CA ASP A 59 26.67 -6.97 8.56
C ASP A 59 26.34 -5.55 8.04
N ASP A 60 25.31 -5.40 7.20
CA ASP A 60 24.99 -4.14 6.52
C ASP A 60 23.74 -3.45 7.11
N GLN A 61 23.90 -2.98 8.34
CA GLN A 61 22.83 -2.49 9.22
C GLN A 61 21.93 -1.39 8.61
N LEU A 62 22.48 -0.48 7.81
CA LEU A 62 21.72 0.60 7.14
C LEU A 62 20.92 0.11 5.94
N ALA A 63 21.45 -0.87 5.19
CA ALA A 63 20.68 -1.46 4.11
C ALA A 63 19.47 -2.21 4.68
N HIS A 64 19.68 -2.89 5.81
CA HIS A 64 18.62 -3.53 6.55
C HIS A 64 17.57 -2.54 7.06
N SER A 65 17.92 -1.34 7.52
CA SER A 65 16.92 -0.40 8.07
C SER A 65 15.93 0.11 7.01
N LEU A 66 16.41 0.57 5.84
CA LEU A 66 15.53 1.02 4.75
C LEU A 66 14.69 -0.11 4.14
N ILE A 67 15.31 -1.27 3.93
CA ILE A 67 14.59 -2.46 3.44
C ILE A 67 13.55 -2.92 4.46
N HIS A 68 13.89 -2.85 5.75
CA HIS A 68 12.98 -3.22 6.83
C HIS A 68 11.80 -2.25 6.92
N SER A 69 12.03 -0.94 6.86
CA SER A 69 10.96 0.07 6.92
C SER A 69 9.98 -0.09 5.75
N LEU A 70 10.49 -0.31 4.53
CA LEU A 70 9.67 -0.60 3.35
C LEU A 70 8.87 -1.89 3.50
N ASN A 71 9.47 -2.96 4.03
CA ASN A 71 8.77 -4.22 4.27
C ASN A 71 7.75 -4.13 5.41
N ALA A 72 8.01 -3.32 6.43
CA ALA A 72 7.08 -3.05 7.52
C ALA A 72 5.85 -2.30 6.99
N LEU A 73 6.06 -1.23 6.21
CA LEU A 73 4.98 -0.51 5.55
C LEU A 73 4.16 -1.42 4.65
N ARG A 74 4.80 -2.28 3.85
CA ARG A 74 4.13 -3.24 2.97
C ARG A 74 3.10 -4.10 3.70
N LYS A 75 3.43 -4.53 4.93
CA LYS A 75 2.52 -5.29 5.78
C LYS A 75 1.42 -4.39 6.35
N GLN A 76 1.79 -3.20 6.81
CA GLN A 76 0.89 -2.28 7.49
C GLN A 76 -0.22 -1.72 6.58
N VAL A 77 0.08 -1.48 5.30
CA VAL A 77 -0.86 -0.91 4.30
C VAL A 77 -2.17 -1.68 4.18
N PHE A 78 -2.16 -2.99 4.46
CA PHE A 78 -3.35 -3.84 4.41
C PHE A 78 -4.01 -4.04 5.78
N THR A 79 -3.37 -3.62 6.87
CA THR A 79 -3.92 -3.70 8.24
C THR A 79 -4.80 -2.53 8.62
N TRP A 80 -4.74 -1.43 7.86
CA TRP A 80 -5.52 -0.23 8.14
C TRP A 80 -7.02 -0.47 7.93
N GLN A 81 -7.76 -0.44 9.03
CA GLN A 81 -9.20 -0.62 9.03
C GLN A 81 -9.96 0.67 8.68
N GLN A 82 -9.33 1.82 8.89
CA GLN A 82 -9.94 3.14 8.69
C GLN A 82 -9.80 3.63 7.23
N PRO A 83 -10.64 4.59 6.80
CA PRO A 83 -10.49 5.23 5.49
C PRO A 83 -9.12 5.90 5.34
N TRP A 84 -8.57 5.89 4.13
CA TRP A 84 -7.23 6.43 3.85
C TRP A 84 -7.04 7.89 4.19
N HIS A 85 -8.07 8.72 4.03
CA HIS A 85 -8.02 10.14 4.37
C HIS A 85 -7.82 10.39 5.88
N ASN A 86 -8.08 9.39 6.74
CA ASN A 86 -7.85 9.48 8.19
C ASN A 86 -6.49 8.90 8.62
N ILE A 87 -5.74 8.31 7.69
CA ILE A 87 -4.42 7.74 7.97
C ILE A 87 -3.39 8.87 7.88
N ASN A 88 -2.60 9.06 8.93
CA ASN A 88 -1.55 10.06 8.93
C ASN A 88 -0.56 9.80 7.76
N PRO A 89 -0.39 10.76 6.83
CA PRO A 89 0.45 10.59 5.65
C PRO A 89 1.91 10.26 5.95
N VAL A 90 2.41 10.70 7.10
CA VAL A 90 3.78 10.37 7.55
C VAL A 90 3.98 8.86 7.62
N LEU A 91 2.96 8.08 7.99
CA LEU A 91 3.11 6.63 8.16
C LEU A 91 3.45 5.89 6.86
N TYR A 92 2.90 6.33 5.72
CA TYR A 92 3.19 5.72 4.41
C TYR A 92 4.22 6.48 3.59
N LEU A 93 4.48 7.76 3.86
CA LEU A 93 5.50 8.54 3.15
C LEU A 93 6.89 8.38 3.74
N GLN A 94 7.01 8.24 5.06
CA GLN A 94 8.31 8.26 5.75
C GLN A 94 9.30 7.23 5.18
N PRO A 95 8.94 5.96 4.91
CA PRO A 95 9.89 5.00 4.36
C PRO A 95 10.47 5.40 2.98
N PHE A 96 9.70 6.10 2.14
CA PHE A 96 10.19 6.64 0.88
C PHE A 96 11.09 7.86 1.09
N LEU A 97 10.74 8.73 2.05
CA LEU A 97 11.55 9.90 2.40
C LEU A 97 12.90 9.50 3.02
N ASP A 98 12.92 8.44 3.82
CA ASP A 98 14.15 7.88 4.39
C ASP A 98 15.06 7.35 3.28
N VAL A 99 14.49 6.68 2.26
CA VAL A 99 15.23 6.29 1.05
C VAL A 99 15.79 7.51 0.34
N ILE A 100 15.01 8.57 0.13
CA ILE A 100 15.45 9.78 -0.58
C ILE A 100 16.58 10.51 0.15
N ARG A 101 16.51 10.59 1.48
CA ARG A 101 17.50 11.32 2.30
C ARG A 101 18.77 10.52 2.57
N SER A 102 18.75 9.21 2.31
CA SER A 102 19.89 8.35 2.59
C SER A 102 21.02 8.58 1.60
N ASP A 103 22.19 8.88 2.14
CA ASP A 103 23.50 8.89 1.49
C ASP A 103 23.90 7.53 0.88
N GLU A 104 23.29 6.45 1.35
CA GLU A 104 23.51 5.10 0.84
C GLU A 104 22.80 4.83 -0.50
N THR A 105 21.83 5.68 -0.86
CA THR A 105 21.03 5.54 -2.08
C THR A 105 21.63 6.33 -3.23
N GLY A 106 21.95 5.64 -4.31
CA GLY A 106 22.40 6.28 -5.55
C GLY A 106 21.23 6.84 -6.36
N ALA A 107 21.54 7.71 -7.32
CA ALA A 107 20.55 8.38 -8.18
C ALA A 107 19.43 7.48 -8.74
N PRO A 108 19.68 6.22 -9.18
CA PRO A 108 18.60 5.35 -9.67
C PRO A 108 17.57 4.98 -8.60
N ILE A 109 17.98 4.78 -7.34
CA ILE A 109 17.09 4.42 -6.23
C ILE A 109 16.31 5.66 -5.79
N THR A 110 17.01 6.78 -5.59
CA THR A 110 16.42 8.06 -5.22
C THR A 110 15.38 8.52 -6.25
N SER A 111 15.66 8.34 -7.54
CA SER A 111 14.73 8.69 -8.63
C SER A 111 13.41 7.92 -8.55
N VAL A 112 13.47 6.59 -8.34
CA VAL A 112 12.26 5.77 -8.18
C VAL A 112 11.50 6.19 -6.93
N ALA A 113 12.18 6.41 -5.79
CA ALA A 113 11.54 6.84 -4.56
C ALA A 113 10.85 8.20 -4.68
N LEU A 114 11.47 9.19 -5.36
CA LEU A 114 10.86 10.48 -5.65
C LEU A 114 9.61 10.33 -6.55
N SER A 115 9.70 9.47 -7.57
CA SER A 115 8.55 9.17 -8.44
C SER A 115 7.40 8.54 -7.65
N SER A 116 7.69 7.62 -6.74
CA SER A 116 6.70 7.02 -5.84
C SER A 116 6.03 8.06 -4.95
N VAL A 117 6.79 8.95 -4.31
CA VAL A 117 6.24 10.04 -3.50
C VAL A 117 5.33 10.94 -4.33
N TYR A 118 5.77 11.35 -5.53
CA TYR A 118 4.96 12.16 -6.43
C TYR A 118 3.62 11.49 -6.74
N LYS A 119 3.63 10.22 -7.17
CA LYS A 119 2.39 9.48 -7.49
C LYS A 119 1.45 9.40 -6.29
N ILE A 120 1.96 9.09 -5.11
CA ILE A 120 1.17 9.01 -3.87
C ILE A 120 0.51 10.36 -3.57
N LEU A 121 1.23 11.47 -3.74
CA LEU A 121 0.70 12.81 -3.49
C LEU A 121 -0.29 13.29 -4.56
N THR A 122 -0.14 12.88 -5.81
CA THR A 122 -1.03 13.29 -6.91
C THR A 122 -2.32 12.50 -7.01
N LEU A 123 -2.43 11.39 -6.27
CA LEU A 123 -3.61 10.52 -6.25
C LEU A 123 -4.49 10.75 -5.00
N HIS A 124 -4.18 11.79 -4.23
CA HIS A 124 -4.93 12.20 -3.04
C HIS A 124 -5.75 13.47 -3.31
#